data_AF-A0AAE3GDH3-F1
#
_entry.id   AF-A0AAE3GDH3-F1
#
_cell.length_a   1.000
_cell.length_b   1.000
_cell.length_c   1.000
_cell.angle_alpha   90.00
_cell.angle_beta   90.00
_cell.angle_gamma   90.00
#
_symmetry.space_group_name_H-M   'P 1'
#
loop_
_entity.id
_entity.type
_entity.pdbx_description
1 polymer ?
#
loop_
_entity_poly.entity_id
_entity_poly.type
_entity_poly.pdbx_seq_one_letter_code
_entity_poly.pdbx_strand_id
1 'polypeptide(L)'
;MEFTASGSVVGRAGPADHAQARPGAAALGLPAAGALLGGSALSLVGLTWDVQWHEDVGPDTFFTLPHLFLYSGSAVAGLASLAVVLATTAAQRAGRRVDPTLGGMPVGVFGRTFTAPLGYLVAGVGAASFLLYGLWDQWWHSLYGFDAVIDSPPHIGLLLSVTGTMIGTIVVFAAGRRHRWGPPGVVVSTAMLLAFSTVTVLGLQGLDGVVDAVAVGLAFLTTLLLVLASEFASRRPGGGLATAAVLALLQAVFWWFSPWAAHAYADLVGLPLRDYALAIPVMPALMPVCAVAVGALVDLPRWTSRRRTGPGRAAGLATGALGGALVAGLNGVQQHWLYGTHLPGTATLAATAALGAVAGLAAGLLGRGFGIMLRGVADVPAGRSAPGVPPGATAAATPVSPEGAR
;
A
#
# COMPACT_ATOMS: atom_id res chain seq x y z
N MET A 1 73.86 -28.23 29.98
CA MET A 1 72.86 -27.15 29.77
C MET A 1 72.24 -27.36 28.40
N GLU A 2 71.10 -28.03 28.40
CA GLU A 2 70.22 -28.31 27.27
C GLU A 2 68.89 -27.63 27.59
N PHE A 3 68.22 -27.03 26.60
CA PHE A 3 66.76 -26.82 26.46
C PHE A 3 66.56 -25.94 25.20
N THR A 4 66.48 -26.54 24.00
CA THR A 4 65.28 -27.02 23.26
C THR A 4 64.34 -25.93 22.75
N ALA A 5 64.12 -25.99 21.44
CA ALA A 5 63.18 -25.21 20.66
C ALA A 5 61.73 -25.63 20.93
N SER A 6 60.79 -24.67 20.90
CA SER A 6 59.35 -24.94 20.86
C SER A 6 58.72 -24.15 19.72
N GLY A 7 58.16 -24.88 18.76
CA GLY A 7 57.42 -24.34 17.64
C GLY A 7 56.02 -23.87 18.04
N SER A 8 55.63 -22.68 17.59
CA SER A 8 54.26 -22.20 17.72
C SER A 8 53.37 -22.81 16.63
N VAL A 9 52.38 -23.59 17.09
CA VAL A 9 51.31 -24.16 16.28
C VAL A 9 50.52 -23.03 15.60
N VAL A 10 50.55 -23.01 14.27
CA VAL A 10 49.61 -22.22 13.44
C VAL A 10 48.23 -22.86 13.60
N GLY A 11 47.39 -22.25 14.43
CA GLY A 11 45.98 -22.60 14.53
C GLY A 11 45.28 -22.34 13.20
N ARG A 12 44.95 -23.42 12.48
CA ARG A 12 44.05 -23.40 11.33
C ARG A 12 42.71 -22.80 11.78
N ALA A 13 42.36 -21.63 11.25
CA ALA A 13 40.99 -21.13 11.31
C ALA A 13 40.07 -22.17 10.66
N GLY A 14 39.18 -22.77 11.45
CA GLY A 14 38.15 -23.66 10.94
C GLY A 14 37.27 -22.91 9.93
N PRO A 15 36.74 -23.59 8.90
CA PRO A 15 35.88 -22.96 7.91
C PRO A 15 34.70 -22.32 8.62
N ALA A 16 34.51 -21.01 8.36
CA ALA A 16 33.34 -20.28 8.81
C ALA A 16 32.10 -21.08 8.42
N ASP A 17 31.30 -21.40 9.43
CA ASP A 17 30.05 -22.12 9.30
C ASP A 17 29.11 -21.24 8.47
N HIS A 18 29.18 -21.41 7.14
CA HIS A 18 28.17 -20.95 6.20
C HIS A 18 26.92 -21.77 6.48
N ALA A 19 26.23 -21.43 7.57
CA ALA A 19 24.88 -21.85 7.82
C ALA A 19 24.03 -21.38 6.63
N GLN A 20 23.93 -22.26 5.63
CA GLN A 20 23.06 -22.11 4.49
C GLN A 20 21.68 -21.79 5.03
N ALA A 21 21.22 -20.56 4.77
CA ALA A 21 19.85 -20.17 5.05
C ALA A 21 18.94 -21.18 4.33
N ARG A 22 18.29 -22.06 5.10
CA ARG A 22 17.39 -23.06 4.53
C ARG A 22 16.29 -22.36 3.70
N PRO A 23 15.94 -22.88 2.51
CA PRO A 23 15.10 -22.20 1.50
C PRO A 23 13.65 -21.85 1.93
N GLY A 24 13.19 -22.27 3.11
CA GLY A 24 11.77 -22.15 3.51
C GLY A 24 11.23 -20.74 3.68
N ALA A 25 12.06 -19.75 4.07
CA ALA A 25 11.62 -18.36 4.21
C ALA A 25 11.62 -17.60 2.87
N ALA A 26 12.58 -17.91 1.98
CA ALA A 26 12.65 -17.35 0.63
C ALA A 26 11.55 -17.90 -0.30
N ALA A 27 11.09 -19.14 -0.05
CA ALA A 27 10.06 -19.80 -0.85
C ALA A 27 8.66 -19.16 -0.73
N LEU A 28 8.35 -18.48 0.39
CA LEU A 28 7.05 -17.82 0.58
C LEU A 28 7.00 -16.35 0.11
N GLY A 29 8.15 -15.68 -0.03
CA GLY A 29 8.19 -14.22 -0.16
C GLY A 29 7.48 -13.67 -1.40
N LEU A 30 7.90 -14.10 -2.58
CA LEU A 30 7.32 -13.62 -3.83
C LEU A 30 5.87 -14.13 -4.05
N PRO A 31 5.54 -15.41 -3.79
CA PRO A 31 4.16 -15.88 -3.93
C PRO A 31 3.18 -15.14 -3.01
N ALA A 32 3.54 -14.92 -1.73
CA ALA A 32 2.66 -14.22 -0.81
C ALA A 32 2.51 -12.72 -1.14
N ALA A 33 3.60 -12.05 -1.51
CA ALA A 33 3.54 -10.66 -1.97
C ALA A 33 2.73 -10.54 -3.27
N GLY A 34 2.86 -11.50 -4.18
CA GLY A 34 2.08 -11.59 -5.41
C GLY A 34 0.58 -11.81 -5.15
N ALA A 35 0.23 -12.72 -4.24
CA ALA A 35 -1.16 -12.94 -3.83
C ALA A 35 -1.76 -11.68 -3.20
N LEU A 36 -1.00 -10.97 -2.37
CA LEU A 36 -1.43 -9.73 -1.76
C LEU A 36 -1.66 -8.61 -2.79
N LEU A 37 -0.75 -8.48 -3.77
CA LEU A 37 -0.92 -7.54 -4.89
C LEU A 37 -2.12 -7.90 -5.77
N GLY A 38 -2.27 -9.18 -6.09
CA GLY A 38 -3.38 -9.70 -6.88
C GLY A 38 -4.73 -9.50 -6.18
N GLY A 39 -4.80 -9.72 -4.86
CA GLY A 39 -5.97 -9.39 -4.05
C GLY A 39 -6.30 -7.90 -4.08
N SER A 40 -5.28 -7.04 -3.92
CA SER A 40 -5.46 -5.58 -4.05
C SER A 40 -5.96 -5.17 -5.44
N ALA A 41 -5.53 -5.87 -6.50
CA ALA A 41 -5.93 -5.60 -7.88
C ALA A 41 -7.36 -6.06 -8.16
N LEU A 42 -7.73 -7.24 -7.67
CA LEU A 42 -9.12 -7.73 -7.69
C LEU A 42 -10.06 -6.76 -6.98
N SER A 43 -9.67 -6.24 -5.81
CA SER A 43 -10.47 -5.23 -5.10
C SER A 43 -10.62 -3.94 -5.89
N LEU A 44 -9.56 -3.47 -6.55
CA LEU A 44 -9.62 -2.28 -7.39
C LEU A 44 -10.49 -2.47 -8.64
N VAL A 45 -10.41 -3.64 -9.27
CA VAL A 45 -11.28 -4.04 -10.41
C VAL A 45 -12.74 -4.12 -9.97
N GLY A 46 -13.01 -4.73 -8.81
CA GLY A 46 -14.35 -4.77 -8.22
C GLY A 46 -14.89 -3.36 -8.00
N LEU A 47 -14.14 -2.50 -7.33
CA LEU A 47 -14.58 -1.13 -7.02
C LEU A 47 -14.84 -0.29 -8.29
N THR A 48 -13.95 -0.31 -9.28
CA THR A 48 -14.14 0.52 -10.49
C THR A 48 -15.34 0.07 -11.33
N TRP A 49 -15.69 -1.21 -11.25
CA TRP A 49 -16.88 -1.77 -11.88
C TRP A 49 -18.13 -1.42 -11.07
N ASP A 50 -18.06 -1.55 -9.76
CA ASP A 50 -19.13 -1.29 -8.80
C ASP A 50 -19.62 0.17 -8.85
N VAL A 51 -18.66 1.11 -8.79
CA VAL A 51 -18.97 2.54 -8.94
C VAL A 51 -19.66 2.82 -10.29
N GLN A 52 -19.25 2.15 -11.37
CA GLN A 52 -19.89 2.34 -12.67
C GLN A 52 -21.27 1.67 -12.75
N TRP A 53 -21.44 0.52 -12.11
CA TRP A 53 -22.72 -0.18 -12.00
C TRP A 53 -23.77 0.69 -11.31
N HIS A 54 -23.40 1.34 -10.21
CA HIS A 54 -24.29 2.28 -9.52
C HIS A 54 -24.64 3.52 -10.34
N GLU A 55 -23.74 3.97 -11.22
CA GLU A 55 -23.98 5.11 -12.10
C GLU A 55 -24.93 4.75 -13.25
N ASP A 56 -24.63 3.65 -13.96
CA ASP A 56 -25.28 3.29 -15.23
C ASP A 56 -26.52 2.41 -15.06
N VAL A 57 -26.62 1.59 -14.02
CA VAL A 57 -27.67 0.57 -13.86
C VAL A 57 -28.55 0.88 -12.66
N GLY A 58 -27.96 0.93 -11.47
CA GLY A 58 -28.69 1.12 -10.22
C GLY A 58 -28.88 -0.18 -9.43
N PRO A 59 -30.13 -0.59 -9.10
CA PRO A 59 -30.44 -1.51 -8.00
C PRO A 59 -29.44 -2.66 -7.85
N ASP A 60 -28.84 -2.74 -6.66
CA ASP A 60 -27.76 -3.67 -6.36
C ASP A 60 -28.25 -4.72 -5.33
N THR A 61 -27.52 -5.83 -5.25
CA THR A 61 -27.66 -6.85 -4.23
C THR A 61 -26.29 -7.16 -3.66
N PHE A 62 -26.22 -7.66 -2.43
CA PHE A 62 -24.94 -7.96 -1.78
C PHE A 62 -23.99 -8.88 -2.56
N PHE A 63 -24.50 -9.64 -3.53
CA PHE A 63 -23.74 -10.61 -4.32
C PHE A 63 -23.67 -10.26 -5.82
N THR A 64 -23.74 -8.99 -6.19
CA THR A 64 -23.42 -8.59 -7.57
C THR A 64 -21.97 -8.95 -7.91
N LEU A 65 -21.70 -9.15 -9.21
CA LEU A 65 -20.34 -9.52 -9.64
C LEU A 65 -19.26 -8.49 -9.24
N PRO A 66 -19.48 -7.17 -9.31
CA PRO A 66 -18.54 -6.18 -8.78
C PRO A 66 -18.20 -6.42 -7.30
N HIS A 67 -19.21 -6.60 -6.46
CA HIS A 67 -19.06 -6.94 -5.04
C HIS A 67 -18.26 -8.23 -4.83
N LEU A 68 -18.55 -9.28 -5.59
CA LEU A 68 -17.79 -10.54 -5.49
C LEU A 68 -16.31 -10.38 -5.84
N PHE A 69 -15.96 -9.55 -6.82
CA PHE A 69 -14.56 -9.21 -7.11
C PHE A 69 -13.92 -8.43 -5.96
N LEU A 70 -14.64 -7.44 -5.42
CA LEU A 70 -14.19 -6.63 -4.29
C LEU A 70 -13.89 -7.50 -3.05
N TYR A 71 -14.83 -8.38 -2.70
CA TYR A 71 -14.76 -9.29 -1.56
C TYR A 71 -13.67 -10.34 -1.74
N SER A 72 -13.60 -10.94 -2.93
CA SER A 72 -12.58 -11.94 -3.25
C SER A 72 -11.18 -11.34 -3.17
N GLY A 73 -11.00 -10.10 -3.63
CA GLY A 73 -9.73 -9.39 -3.52
C GLY A 73 -9.27 -9.22 -2.07
N SER A 74 -10.17 -8.74 -1.21
CA SER A 74 -9.92 -8.58 0.23
C SER A 74 -9.66 -9.94 0.91
N ALA A 75 -10.43 -10.97 0.55
CA ALA A 75 -10.26 -12.33 1.10
C ALA A 75 -8.89 -12.92 0.73
N VAL A 76 -8.46 -12.80 -0.53
CA VAL A 76 -7.14 -13.27 -0.99
C VAL A 76 -6.03 -12.53 -0.23
N ALA A 77 -6.13 -11.21 -0.10
CA ALA A 77 -5.16 -10.41 0.64
C ALA A 77 -5.08 -10.80 2.14
N GLY A 78 -6.23 -11.01 2.78
CA GLY A 78 -6.34 -11.42 4.18
C GLY A 78 -5.79 -12.82 4.43
N LEU A 79 -6.14 -13.80 3.58
CA LEU A 79 -5.66 -15.17 3.69
C LEU A 79 -4.15 -15.28 3.43
N ALA A 80 -3.62 -14.56 2.44
CA ALA A 80 -2.18 -14.50 2.19
C ALA A 80 -1.44 -13.91 3.41
N SER A 81 -1.98 -12.84 3.99
CA SER A 81 -1.43 -12.21 5.19
C SER A 81 -1.46 -13.16 6.40
N LEU A 82 -2.59 -13.82 6.65
CA LEU A 82 -2.73 -14.79 7.72
C LEU A 82 -1.75 -15.97 7.56
N ALA A 83 -1.64 -16.52 6.34
CA ALA A 83 -0.71 -17.61 6.06
C ALA A 83 0.75 -17.22 6.38
N VAL A 84 1.17 -16.01 6.01
CA VAL A 84 2.52 -15.51 6.33
C VAL A 84 2.70 -15.30 7.83
N VAL A 85 1.72 -14.76 8.54
CA VAL A 85 1.78 -14.59 10.00
C VAL A 85 1.90 -15.94 10.71
N LEU A 86 1.12 -16.93 10.31
CA LEU A 86 1.18 -18.29 10.87
C LEU A 86 2.52 -18.97 10.56
N ALA A 87 3.00 -18.88 9.31
CA ALA A 87 4.29 -19.43 8.92
C ALA A 87 5.46 -18.78 9.67
N THR A 88 5.42 -17.46 9.83
CA THR A 88 6.43 -16.68 10.57
C THR A 88 6.41 -17.06 12.05
N THR A 89 5.22 -17.18 12.65
CA THR A 89 5.05 -17.62 14.04
C THR A 89 5.59 -19.04 14.24
N ALA A 90 5.28 -19.98 13.34
CA ALA A 90 5.79 -21.34 13.40
C ALA A 90 7.32 -21.41 13.24
N ALA A 91 7.90 -20.57 12.37
CA ALA A 91 9.34 -20.47 12.20
C ALA A 91 10.04 -19.95 13.46
N GLN A 92 9.50 -18.89 14.06
CA GLN A 92 10.03 -18.32 15.29
C GLN A 92 9.95 -19.31 16.47
N ARG A 93 8.82 -20.01 16.64
CA ARG A 93 8.65 -21.05 17.67
C ARG A 93 9.59 -22.23 17.48
N ALA A 94 9.94 -22.55 16.23
CA ALA A 94 10.95 -23.57 15.91
C ALA A 94 12.40 -23.06 16.00
N GLY A 95 12.64 -21.88 16.58
CA GLY A 95 13.98 -21.31 16.75
C GLY A 95 14.64 -20.81 15.45
N ARG A 96 13.89 -20.69 14.35
CA ARG A 96 14.43 -20.18 13.08
C ARG A 96 14.44 -18.65 13.08
N ARG A 97 15.46 -18.07 12.45
CA ARG A 97 15.52 -16.63 12.20
C ARG A 97 14.45 -16.23 11.18
N VAL A 98 13.68 -15.20 11.51
CA VAL A 98 12.70 -14.60 10.60
C VAL A 98 13.40 -13.55 9.75
N ASP A 99 13.24 -13.65 8.44
CA ASP A 99 13.80 -12.69 7.48
C ASP A 99 12.91 -11.44 7.38
N PRO A 100 13.40 -10.25 7.78
CA PRO A 100 12.61 -9.01 7.69
C PRO A 100 12.27 -8.60 6.24
N THR A 101 12.96 -9.16 5.24
CA THR A 101 12.65 -8.86 3.82
C THR A 101 11.30 -9.45 3.37
N LEU A 102 10.74 -10.40 4.13
CA LEU A 102 9.45 -11.03 3.84
C LEU A 102 8.30 -10.03 3.87
N GLY A 103 8.33 -9.07 4.79
CA GLY A 103 7.24 -8.08 4.94
C GLY A 103 7.51 -7.00 5.98
N GLY A 104 8.77 -6.79 6.34
CA GLY A 104 9.22 -5.82 7.33
C GLY A 104 9.56 -6.45 8.68
N MET A 105 10.02 -5.61 9.60
CA MET A 105 10.35 -6.03 10.96
C MET A 105 9.18 -6.77 11.62
N PRO A 106 9.39 -8.00 12.14
CA PRO A 106 8.32 -8.75 12.80
C PRO A 106 7.93 -8.11 14.14
N VAL A 107 6.62 -8.07 14.39
CA VAL A 107 6.00 -7.54 15.62
C VAL A 107 5.26 -8.65 16.34
N GLY A 108 5.34 -8.68 17.67
CA GLY A 108 4.57 -9.61 18.50
C GLY A 108 3.13 -9.13 18.67
N VAL A 109 2.16 -10.01 18.43
CA VAL A 109 0.72 -9.72 18.56
C VAL A 109 0.14 -10.58 19.69
N PHE A 110 -0.81 -10.03 20.46
CA PHE A 110 -1.46 -10.67 21.62
C PHE A 110 -0.46 -11.31 22.59
N GLY A 111 0.39 -10.48 23.22
CA GLY A 111 1.38 -10.98 24.18
C GLY A 111 2.47 -11.87 23.54
N ARG A 112 2.81 -11.64 22.26
CA ARG A 112 3.75 -12.46 21.45
C ARG A 112 3.25 -13.86 21.10
N THR A 113 1.95 -14.10 21.21
CA THR A 113 1.34 -15.35 20.74
C THR A 113 1.60 -15.56 19.24
N PHE A 114 1.48 -14.49 18.45
CA PHE A 114 1.82 -14.47 17.03
C PHE A 114 3.00 -13.53 16.77
N THR A 115 3.81 -13.88 15.77
CA THR A 115 4.87 -13.04 15.22
C THR A 115 4.50 -12.66 13.79
N ALA A 116 4.18 -11.40 13.57
CA ALA A 116 3.63 -10.90 12.31
C ALA A 116 4.60 -9.91 11.65
N PRO A 117 5.07 -10.14 10.40
CA PRO A 117 5.76 -9.10 9.65
C PRO A 117 4.84 -7.88 9.45
N LEU A 118 5.39 -6.67 9.64
CA LEU A 118 4.61 -5.43 9.73
C LEU A 118 3.63 -5.24 8.56
N GLY A 119 4.08 -5.42 7.32
CA GLY A 119 3.25 -5.22 6.12
C GLY A 119 2.07 -6.18 6.05
N TYR A 120 2.28 -7.47 6.36
CA TYR A 120 1.19 -8.46 6.41
C TYR A 120 0.28 -8.27 7.62
N LEU A 121 0.77 -7.73 8.74
CA LEU A 121 -0.09 -7.35 9.85
C LEU A 121 -1.05 -6.23 9.44
N VAL A 122 -0.51 -5.14 8.86
CA VAL A 122 -1.32 -4.01 8.40
C VAL A 122 -2.30 -4.46 7.32
N ALA A 123 -1.83 -5.24 6.33
CA ALA A 123 -2.69 -5.74 5.27
C ALA A 123 -3.79 -6.68 5.78
N GLY A 124 -3.44 -7.63 6.64
CA GLY A 124 -4.37 -8.58 7.22
C GLY A 124 -5.41 -7.94 8.13
N VAL A 125 -5.03 -6.92 8.91
CA VAL A 125 -5.98 -6.14 9.72
C VAL A 125 -6.92 -5.33 8.83
N GLY A 126 -6.41 -4.73 7.74
CA GLY A 126 -7.26 -4.08 6.73
C GLY A 126 -8.29 -5.05 6.14
N ALA A 127 -7.84 -6.21 5.67
CA ALA A 127 -8.72 -7.23 5.10
C ALA A 127 -9.73 -7.82 6.12
N ALA A 128 -9.32 -8.02 7.38
CA ALA A 128 -10.23 -8.46 8.44
C ALA A 128 -11.26 -7.39 8.79
N SER A 129 -10.85 -6.12 8.83
CA SER A 129 -11.75 -4.99 9.06
C SER A 129 -12.75 -4.86 7.90
N PHE A 130 -12.31 -5.08 6.66
CA PHE A 130 -13.19 -5.11 5.49
C PHE A 130 -14.33 -6.12 5.66
N LEU A 131 -14.04 -7.33 6.13
CA LEU A 131 -15.09 -8.33 6.40
C LEU A 131 -16.09 -7.83 7.46
N LEU A 132 -15.60 -7.23 8.56
CA LEU A 132 -16.47 -6.71 9.61
C LEU A 132 -17.36 -5.57 9.09
N TYR A 133 -16.78 -4.64 8.33
CA TYR A 133 -17.53 -3.55 7.72
C TYR A 133 -18.50 -4.03 6.64
N GLY A 134 -18.18 -5.08 5.87
CA GLY A 134 -19.10 -5.64 4.88
C GLY A 134 -20.30 -6.34 5.53
N LEU A 135 -20.09 -7.00 6.68
CA LEU A 135 -21.21 -7.53 7.47
C LEU A 135 -22.06 -6.42 8.09
N TRP A 136 -21.42 -5.32 8.52
CA TRP A 136 -22.14 -4.14 8.99
C TRP A 136 -22.94 -3.48 7.85
N ASP A 137 -22.35 -3.39 6.66
CA ASP A 137 -22.97 -2.84 5.47
C ASP A 137 -24.23 -3.62 5.05
N GLN A 138 -24.12 -4.96 5.00
CA GLN A 138 -25.27 -5.86 4.80
C GLN A 138 -26.42 -5.56 5.79
N TRP A 139 -26.09 -5.41 7.08
CA TRP A 139 -27.09 -5.08 8.10
C TRP A 139 -27.66 -3.67 7.88
N TRP A 140 -26.82 -2.70 7.54
CA TRP A 140 -27.22 -1.33 7.26
C TRP A 140 -28.24 -1.27 6.12
N HIS A 141 -28.01 -2.02 5.03
CA HIS A 141 -28.94 -2.09 3.92
C HIS A 141 -30.30 -2.70 4.30
N SER A 142 -30.35 -3.60 5.28
CA SER A 142 -31.62 -4.14 5.79
C SER A 142 -32.49 -3.09 6.48
N LEU A 143 -31.89 -1.98 6.93
CA LEU A 143 -32.58 -0.89 7.61
C LEU A 143 -32.88 0.29 6.67
N TYR A 144 -31.92 0.68 5.83
CA TYR A 144 -31.97 1.92 5.05
C TYR A 144 -32.13 1.71 3.54
N GLY A 145 -32.10 0.47 3.06
CA GLY A 145 -32.08 0.14 1.64
C GLY A 145 -30.66 -0.05 1.09
N PHE A 146 -30.59 -0.74 -0.05
CA PHE A 146 -29.33 -1.15 -0.68
C PHE A 146 -28.69 0.00 -1.45
N ASP A 147 -27.42 0.33 -1.16
CA ASP A 147 -26.58 1.36 -1.79
C ASP A 147 -27.25 2.70 -2.12
N ALA A 148 -28.01 3.23 -1.16
CA ALA A 148 -28.66 4.52 -1.33
C ALA A 148 -27.65 5.69 -1.46
N VAL A 149 -26.50 5.59 -0.77
CA VAL A 149 -25.42 6.60 -0.78
C VAL A 149 -24.05 5.98 -0.52
N ILE A 150 -23.02 6.50 -1.19
CA ILE A 150 -21.63 6.04 -1.05
C ILE A 150 -20.97 6.50 0.26
N ASP A 151 -21.50 7.53 0.91
CA ASP A 151 -20.96 8.14 2.13
C ASP A 151 -21.57 7.57 3.43
N SER A 152 -22.17 6.38 3.34
CA SER A 152 -22.65 5.66 4.52
C SER A 152 -21.48 5.32 5.47
N PRO A 153 -21.69 5.29 6.80
CA PRO A 153 -20.65 4.87 7.75
C PRO A 153 -19.98 3.52 7.41
N PRO A 154 -20.71 2.45 7.03
CA PRO A 154 -20.07 1.19 6.65
C PRO A 154 -19.25 1.30 5.36
N HIS A 155 -19.69 2.04 4.33
CA HIS A 155 -18.90 2.29 3.12
C HIS A 155 -17.58 2.99 3.41
N ILE A 156 -17.59 4.02 4.26
CA ILE A 156 -16.36 4.71 4.70
C ILE A 156 -15.42 3.70 5.37
N GLY A 157 -15.95 2.84 6.24
CA GLY A 157 -15.17 1.78 6.89
C GLY A 157 -14.60 0.74 5.92
N LEU A 158 -15.37 0.33 4.91
CA LEU A 158 -14.93 -0.55 3.82
C LEU A 158 -13.78 0.09 3.03
N LEU A 159 -13.93 1.34 2.61
CA LEU A 159 -12.92 2.09 1.85
C LEU A 159 -11.62 2.26 2.65
N LEU A 160 -11.72 2.61 3.93
CA LEU A 160 -10.55 2.73 4.82
C LEU A 160 -9.88 1.37 5.07
N SER A 161 -10.64 0.29 5.13
CA SER A 161 -10.13 -1.07 5.30
C SER A 161 -9.31 -1.52 4.09
N VAL A 162 -9.80 -1.30 2.86
CA VAL A 162 -9.03 -1.59 1.63
C VAL A 162 -7.80 -0.68 1.51
N THR A 163 -7.92 0.60 1.90
CA THR A 163 -6.77 1.52 1.99
C THR A 163 -5.69 0.96 2.90
N GLY A 164 -6.05 0.46 4.09
CA GLY A 164 -5.14 -0.23 5.01
C GLY A 164 -4.48 -1.45 4.37
N THR A 165 -5.26 -2.26 3.65
CA THR A 165 -4.76 -3.42 2.89
C THR A 165 -3.69 -3.02 1.89
N MET A 166 -3.96 -2.01 1.05
CA MET A 166 -3.04 -1.52 0.03
C MET A 166 -1.77 -0.86 0.64
N ILE A 167 -1.89 -0.17 1.77
CA ILE A 167 -0.73 0.35 2.52
C ILE A 167 0.15 -0.82 2.99
N GLY A 168 -0.45 -1.88 3.53
CA GLY A 168 0.29 -3.09 3.90
C GLY A 168 1.01 -3.73 2.71
N THR A 169 0.36 -3.77 1.54
CA THR A 169 0.97 -4.21 0.27
C THR A 169 2.23 -3.41 -0.07
N ILE A 170 2.17 -2.07 0.00
CA ILE A 170 3.34 -1.19 -0.24
C ILE A 170 4.47 -1.53 0.74
N VAL A 171 4.16 -1.72 2.02
CA VAL A 171 5.16 -2.07 3.05
C VAL A 171 5.83 -3.41 2.75
N VAL A 172 5.08 -4.42 2.29
CA VAL A 172 5.64 -5.73 1.91
C VAL A 172 6.64 -5.59 0.75
N PHE A 173 6.28 -4.88 -0.32
CA PHE A 173 7.20 -4.66 -1.43
C PHE A 173 8.40 -3.78 -1.07
N ALA A 174 8.20 -2.81 -0.17
CA ALA A 174 9.28 -1.98 0.35
C ALA A 174 10.28 -2.79 1.21
N ALA A 175 9.80 -3.74 2.01
CA ALA A 175 10.67 -4.68 2.73
C ALA A 175 11.54 -5.49 1.77
N GLY A 176 10.97 -5.88 0.63
CA GLY A 176 11.63 -6.57 -0.47
C GLY A 176 12.53 -5.68 -1.35
N ARG A 177 12.86 -4.43 -0.97
CA ARG A 177 13.58 -3.45 -1.83
C ARG A 177 14.92 -3.91 -2.43
N ARG A 178 15.55 -4.94 -1.83
CA ARG A 178 16.82 -5.51 -2.33
C ARG A 178 16.59 -6.56 -3.43
N HIS A 179 15.38 -7.08 -3.55
CA HIS A 179 14.97 -7.97 -4.62
C HIS A 179 14.53 -7.19 -5.86
N ARG A 180 14.64 -7.82 -7.04
CA ARG A 180 14.26 -7.20 -8.31
C ARG A 180 12.77 -6.86 -8.40
N TRP A 181 11.91 -7.58 -7.67
CA TRP A 181 10.46 -7.39 -7.64
C TRP A 181 10.00 -6.32 -6.64
N GLY A 182 10.82 -5.95 -5.65
CA GLY A 182 10.46 -4.99 -4.61
C GLY A 182 10.13 -3.59 -5.15
N PRO A 183 11.08 -2.91 -5.83
CA PRO A 183 10.83 -1.55 -6.31
C PRO A 183 9.69 -1.43 -7.34
N PRO A 184 9.58 -2.30 -8.37
CA PRO A 184 8.41 -2.30 -9.25
C PRO A 184 7.10 -2.53 -8.49
N GLY A 185 7.11 -3.43 -7.51
CA GLY A 185 5.92 -3.68 -6.69
C GLY A 185 5.50 -2.50 -5.83
N VAL A 186 6.44 -1.71 -5.28
CA VAL A 186 6.12 -0.43 -4.61
C VAL A 186 5.48 0.55 -5.59
N VAL A 187 6.04 0.68 -6.80
CA VAL A 187 5.49 1.56 -7.85
C VAL A 187 4.05 1.19 -8.19
N VAL A 188 3.79 -0.10 -8.46
CA VAL A 188 2.47 -0.62 -8.84
C VAL A 188 1.47 -0.49 -7.69
N SER A 189 1.82 -0.96 -6.49
CA SER A 189 0.93 -0.88 -5.32
C SER A 189 0.62 0.56 -4.90
N THR A 190 1.57 1.49 -5.05
CA THR A 190 1.34 2.92 -4.82
C THR A 190 0.39 3.52 -5.86
N ALA A 191 0.53 3.12 -7.13
CA ALA A 191 -0.39 3.57 -8.19
C ALA A 191 -1.81 3.02 -7.99
N MET A 192 -1.95 1.77 -7.52
CA MET A 192 -3.23 1.19 -7.16
C MET A 192 -3.87 1.89 -5.96
N LEU A 193 -3.09 2.20 -4.92
CA LEU A 193 -3.57 3.00 -3.80
C LEU A 193 -4.03 4.39 -4.25
N LEU A 194 -3.29 5.02 -5.15
CA LEU A 194 -3.67 6.32 -5.71
C LEU A 194 -4.98 6.22 -6.52
N ALA A 195 -5.12 5.21 -7.38
CA ALA A 195 -6.35 4.96 -8.13
C ALA A 195 -7.54 4.70 -7.19
N PHE A 196 -7.35 3.92 -6.13
CA PHE A 196 -8.38 3.65 -5.13
C PHE A 196 -8.78 4.91 -4.34
N SER A 197 -7.80 5.73 -3.98
CA SER A 197 -7.99 6.92 -3.15
C SER A 197 -8.87 8.00 -3.79
N THR A 198 -9.12 7.95 -5.10
CA THR A 198 -9.99 8.93 -5.79
C THR A 198 -11.45 8.81 -5.35
N VAL A 199 -11.91 7.63 -4.94
CA VAL A 199 -13.26 7.45 -4.38
C VAL A 199 -13.30 7.90 -2.93
N THR A 200 -12.23 7.67 -2.16
CA THR A 200 -12.19 8.05 -0.73
C THR A 200 -12.35 9.56 -0.52
N VAL A 201 -11.84 10.38 -1.44
CA VAL A 201 -11.97 11.84 -1.35
C VAL A 201 -13.37 12.36 -1.69
N LEU A 202 -14.25 11.54 -2.28
CA LEU A 202 -15.65 11.92 -2.49
C LEU A 202 -16.38 12.13 -1.16
N GLY A 203 -15.88 11.56 -0.04
CA GLY A 203 -16.37 11.88 1.30
C GLY A 203 -16.22 13.36 1.69
N LEU A 204 -15.46 14.15 0.94
CA LEU A 204 -15.32 15.60 1.13
C LEU A 204 -16.38 16.42 0.36
N GLN A 205 -17.21 15.78 -0.46
CA GLN A 205 -18.21 16.46 -1.30
C GLN A 205 -19.25 17.25 -0.51
N GLY A 206 -19.51 16.87 0.74
CA GLY A 206 -20.45 17.56 1.64
C GLY A 206 -19.88 18.83 2.28
N LEU A 207 -18.63 19.22 1.97
CA LEU A 207 -18.03 20.45 2.48
C LEU A 207 -18.34 21.62 1.55
N ASP A 208 -19.30 22.45 1.96
CA ASP A 208 -19.65 23.69 1.25
C ASP A 208 -18.58 24.78 1.42
N GLY A 209 -18.30 25.52 0.34
CA GLY A 209 -17.40 26.66 0.39
C GLY A 209 -16.99 27.22 -0.97
N VAL A 210 -16.09 28.20 -0.94
CA VAL A 210 -15.50 28.80 -2.16
C VAL A 210 -14.51 27.83 -2.84
N VAL A 211 -14.03 26.84 -2.11
CA VAL A 211 -13.01 25.88 -2.55
C VAL A 211 -13.63 24.50 -2.77
N ASP A 212 -13.23 23.85 -3.86
CA ASP A 212 -13.54 22.45 -4.11
C ASP A 212 -12.69 21.54 -3.19
N ALA A 213 -13.31 21.04 -2.12
CA ALA A 213 -12.64 20.20 -1.13
C ALA A 213 -12.19 18.84 -1.70
N VAL A 214 -12.93 18.30 -2.68
CA VAL A 214 -12.58 17.05 -3.36
C VAL A 214 -11.29 17.25 -4.17
N ALA A 215 -11.19 18.36 -4.92
CA ALA A 215 -9.97 18.71 -5.66
C ALA A 215 -8.75 18.87 -4.75
N VAL A 216 -8.93 19.47 -3.57
CA VAL A 216 -7.85 19.61 -2.57
C VAL A 216 -7.46 18.26 -1.97
N GLY A 217 -8.42 17.38 -1.69
CA GLY A 217 -8.18 16.00 -1.26
C GLY A 217 -7.40 15.18 -2.29
N LEU A 218 -7.81 15.26 -3.57
CA LEU A 218 -7.07 14.65 -4.70
C LEU A 218 -5.65 15.19 -4.75
N ALA A 219 -5.48 16.51 -4.70
CA ALA A 219 -4.17 17.16 -4.71
C ALA A 219 -3.25 16.67 -3.59
N PHE A 220 -3.79 16.54 -2.38
CA PHE A 220 -3.05 16.02 -1.23
C PHE A 220 -2.59 14.57 -1.46
N LEU A 221 -3.52 13.65 -1.78
CA LEU A 221 -3.21 12.22 -1.89
C LEU A 221 -2.33 11.92 -3.11
N THR A 222 -2.64 12.50 -4.28
CA THR A 222 -1.80 12.37 -5.48
C THR A 222 -0.38 12.83 -5.20
N THR A 223 -0.20 14.02 -4.64
CA THR A 223 1.13 14.57 -4.39
C THR A 223 1.88 13.76 -3.34
N LEU A 224 1.21 13.34 -2.27
CA LEU A 224 1.81 12.55 -1.18
C LEU A 224 2.36 11.23 -1.71
N LEU A 225 1.57 10.49 -2.49
CA LEU A 225 1.94 9.18 -2.99
C LEU A 225 3.03 9.26 -4.08
N LEU A 226 3.01 10.28 -4.95
CA LEU A 226 4.07 10.50 -5.93
C LEU A 226 5.39 10.90 -5.28
N VAL A 227 5.37 11.77 -4.25
CA VAL A 227 6.57 12.13 -3.48
C VAL A 227 7.10 10.93 -2.70
N LEU A 228 6.23 10.13 -2.09
CA LEU A 228 6.61 8.88 -1.43
C LEU A 228 7.34 7.93 -2.37
N ALA A 229 6.81 7.69 -3.56
CA ALA A 229 7.42 6.80 -4.55
C ALA A 229 8.78 7.33 -5.03
N SER A 230 8.88 8.63 -5.31
CA SER A 230 10.15 9.29 -5.68
C SER A 230 11.21 9.18 -4.58
N GLU A 231 10.81 9.39 -3.32
CA GLU A 231 11.70 9.34 -2.15
C GLU A 231 12.16 7.92 -1.84
N PHE A 232 11.27 6.94 -1.97
CA PHE A 232 11.62 5.52 -1.87
C PHE A 232 12.63 5.12 -2.96
N ALA A 233 12.39 5.51 -4.22
CA ALA A 233 13.21 5.17 -5.38
C ALA A 233 14.57 5.90 -5.46
N SER A 234 15.03 6.55 -4.39
CA SER A 234 16.26 7.36 -4.29
C SER A 234 17.53 6.89 -5.04
N ARG A 235 17.73 5.58 -5.29
CA ARG A 235 18.88 5.05 -6.04
C ARG A 235 18.71 5.11 -7.56
N ARG A 236 17.47 5.11 -8.07
CA ARG A 236 17.11 5.24 -9.48
C ARG A 236 15.98 6.27 -9.57
N PRO A 237 16.31 7.55 -9.84
CA PRO A 237 15.30 8.61 -9.85
C PRO A 237 14.24 8.32 -10.93
N GLY A 238 12.98 8.70 -10.68
CA GLY A 238 11.86 8.34 -11.55
C GLY A 238 10.75 7.55 -10.86
N GLY A 239 10.79 7.40 -9.53
CA GLY A 239 9.75 6.66 -8.79
C GLY A 239 8.38 7.33 -8.87
N GLY A 240 8.33 8.66 -8.79
CA GLY A 240 7.08 9.42 -8.92
C GLY A 240 6.53 9.33 -10.34
N LEU A 241 7.36 9.56 -11.35
CA LEU A 241 6.97 9.42 -12.75
C LEU A 241 6.51 7.99 -13.09
N ALA A 242 7.21 6.96 -12.60
CA ALA A 242 6.82 5.57 -12.84
C ALA A 242 5.46 5.25 -12.20
N THR A 243 5.19 5.71 -10.98
CA THR A 243 3.89 5.55 -10.33
C THR A 243 2.79 6.29 -11.10
N ALA A 244 3.05 7.51 -11.56
CA ALA A 244 2.09 8.26 -12.38
C ALA A 244 1.84 7.60 -13.75
N ALA A 245 2.86 6.99 -14.37
CA ALA A 245 2.71 6.25 -15.62
C ALA A 245 1.87 4.98 -15.43
N VAL A 246 2.06 4.25 -14.32
CA VAL A 246 1.20 3.11 -13.97
C VAL A 246 -0.23 3.56 -13.67
N LEU A 247 -0.42 4.70 -13.00
CA LEU A 247 -1.75 5.28 -12.81
C LEU A 247 -2.41 5.60 -14.17
N ALA A 248 -1.70 6.23 -15.09
CA ALA A 248 -2.24 6.53 -16.43
C ALA A 248 -2.59 5.26 -17.20
N LEU A 249 -1.82 4.18 -17.03
CA LEU A 249 -2.17 2.87 -17.60
C LEU A 249 -3.44 2.29 -16.96
N LEU A 250 -3.56 2.33 -15.62
CA LEU A 250 -4.79 1.91 -14.92
C LEU A 250 -5.99 2.74 -15.38
N GLN A 251 -5.83 4.05 -15.48
CA GLN A 251 -6.84 4.97 -15.99
C GLN A 251 -7.28 4.58 -17.40
N ALA A 252 -6.35 4.35 -18.32
CA ALA A 252 -6.65 3.95 -19.70
C ALA A 252 -7.35 2.59 -19.80
N VAL A 253 -6.95 1.61 -18.98
CA VAL A 253 -7.59 0.29 -18.93
C VAL A 253 -9.01 0.40 -18.39
N PHE A 254 -9.18 1.05 -17.24
CA PHE A 254 -10.48 1.22 -16.61
C PHE A 254 -11.41 2.15 -17.38
N TRP A 255 -10.86 3.04 -18.22
CA TRP A 255 -11.64 3.90 -19.09
C TRP A 255 -12.61 3.09 -19.95
N TRP A 256 -12.13 1.97 -20.49
CA TRP A 256 -12.92 1.07 -21.32
C TRP A 256 -13.58 -0.04 -20.52
N PHE A 257 -12.86 -0.58 -19.53
CA PHE A 257 -13.35 -1.72 -18.76
C PHE A 257 -14.59 -1.39 -17.93
N SER A 258 -14.62 -0.27 -17.20
CA SER A 258 -15.73 0.06 -16.28
C SER A 258 -17.11 0.09 -16.97
N PRO A 259 -17.35 0.92 -18.01
CA PRO A 259 -18.66 1.00 -18.66
C PRO A 259 -18.99 -0.29 -19.41
N TRP A 260 -18.00 -0.91 -20.05
CA TRP A 260 -18.20 -2.21 -20.70
C TRP A 260 -18.66 -3.28 -19.71
N ALA A 261 -18.01 -3.39 -18.55
CA ALA A 261 -18.34 -4.41 -17.56
C ALA A 261 -19.72 -4.16 -16.94
N ALA A 262 -20.08 -2.90 -16.67
CA ALA A 262 -21.41 -2.53 -16.19
C ALA A 262 -22.49 -2.94 -17.20
N HIS A 263 -22.36 -2.53 -18.46
CA HIS A 263 -23.34 -2.84 -19.51
C HIS A 263 -23.42 -4.34 -19.81
N ALA A 264 -22.29 -5.01 -20.00
CA ALA A 264 -22.27 -6.43 -20.32
C ALA A 264 -22.89 -7.29 -19.20
N TYR A 265 -22.72 -6.87 -17.94
CA TYR A 265 -23.35 -7.56 -16.83
C TYR A 265 -24.82 -7.23 -16.71
N ALA A 266 -25.24 -5.97 -16.94
CA ALA A 266 -26.64 -5.57 -16.94
C ALA A 266 -27.42 -6.38 -18.00
N ASP A 267 -26.87 -6.49 -19.20
CA ASP A 267 -27.41 -7.33 -20.28
C ASP A 267 -27.49 -8.80 -19.86
N LEU A 268 -26.45 -9.33 -19.19
CA LEU A 268 -26.41 -10.72 -18.73
C LEU A 268 -27.52 -11.02 -17.70
N VAL A 269 -27.82 -10.09 -16.79
CA VAL A 269 -28.84 -10.28 -15.75
C VAL A 269 -30.21 -9.71 -16.12
N GLY A 270 -30.36 -9.14 -17.31
CA GLY A 270 -31.63 -8.60 -17.82
C GLY A 270 -32.08 -7.32 -17.11
N LEU A 271 -31.13 -6.48 -16.67
CA LEU A 271 -31.42 -5.18 -16.06
C LEU A 271 -31.26 -4.05 -17.09
N PRO A 272 -32.14 -3.03 -17.07
CA PRO A 272 -32.00 -1.87 -17.95
C PRO A 272 -30.88 -0.95 -17.47
N LEU A 273 -30.30 -0.20 -18.41
CA LEU A 273 -29.48 0.96 -18.11
C LEU A 273 -30.38 2.17 -17.80
N ARG A 274 -29.87 3.12 -17.02
CA ARG A 274 -30.51 4.41 -16.76
C ARG A 274 -30.51 5.28 -18.02
N ASP A 275 -31.58 6.05 -18.21
CA ASP A 275 -31.76 6.93 -19.38
C ASP A 275 -30.67 8.02 -19.51
N TYR A 276 -29.94 8.30 -18.43
CA TYR A 276 -28.89 9.30 -18.35
C TYR A 276 -27.47 8.71 -18.23
N ALA A 277 -27.28 7.41 -18.47
CA ALA A 277 -25.96 6.79 -18.44
C ALA A 277 -25.03 7.44 -19.50
N LEU A 278 -23.97 8.12 -19.04
CA LEU A 278 -23.12 8.95 -19.91
C LEU A 278 -21.98 8.20 -20.60
N ALA A 279 -21.84 6.88 -20.38
CA ALA A 279 -20.68 6.08 -20.83
C ALA A 279 -19.31 6.68 -20.43
N ILE A 280 -19.29 7.64 -19.50
CA ILE A 280 -18.09 8.23 -18.93
C ILE A 280 -17.74 7.44 -17.67
N PRO A 281 -16.55 6.84 -17.62
CA PRO A 281 -16.15 5.98 -16.51
C PRO A 281 -15.84 6.83 -15.25
N VAL A 282 -16.63 6.69 -14.18
CA VAL A 282 -16.59 7.58 -13.00
C VAL A 282 -15.22 7.56 -12.31
N MET A 283 -14.73 6.39 -11.89
CA MET A 283 -13.45 6.29 -11.19
C MET A 283 -12.26 6.79 -12.03
N PRO A 284 -12.09 6.37 -13.30
CA PRO A 284 -11.07 6.91 -14.19
C PRO A 284 -11.19 8.42 -14.45
N ALA A 285 -12.41 8.97 -14.51
CA ALA A 285 -12.64 10.41 -14.66
C ALA A 285 -12.19 11.22 -13.42
N LEU A 286 -12.15 10.61 -12.23
CA LEU A 286 -11.60 11.23 -11.02
C LEU A 286 -10.07 11.18 -10.93
N MET A 287 -9.41 10.28 -11.68
CA MET A 287 -7.95 10.20 -11.67
C MET A 287 -7.35 11.46 -12.33
N PRO A 288 -6.44 12.20 -11.67
CA PRO A 288 -5.90 13.43 -12.25
C PRO A 288 -5.10 13.15 -13.52
N VAL A 289 -5.56 13.64 -14.67
CA VAL A 289 -4.87 13.47 -15.97
C VAL A 289 -3.49 14.13 -15.94
N CYS A 290 -3.33 15.19 -15.15
CA CYS A 290 -2.05 15.86 -14.95
C CYS A 290 -1.05 15.08 -14.07
N ALA A 291 -1.42 13.92 -13.51
CA ALA A 291 -0.56 13.16 -12.59
C ALA A 291 0.81 12.80 -13.19
N VAL A 292 0.90 12.54 -14.49
CA VAL A 292 2.18 12.27 -15.19
C VAL A 292 3.11 13.50 -15.14
N ALA A 293 2.57 14.69 -15.38
CA ALA A 293 3.32 15.93 -15.28
C ALA A 293 3.76 16.20 -13.84
N VAL A 294 2.89 15.93 -12.85
CA VAL A 294 3.22 16.04 -11.42
C VAL A 294 4.29 15.01 -11.02
N GLY A 295 4.23 13.78 -11.53
CA GLY A 295 5.25 12.76 -11.31
C GLY A 295 6.62 13.20 -11.83
N ALA A 296 6.68 13.77 -13.04
CA ALA A 296 7.90 14.35 -13.59
C ALA A 296 8.42 15.53 -12.76
N LEU A 297 7.53 16.43 -12.32
CA LEU A 297 7.85 17.55 -11.45
C LEU A 297 8.46 17.10 -10.12
N VAL A 298 7.90 16.07 -9.50
CA VAL A 298 8.37 15.53 -8.22
C VAL A 298 9.75 14.87 -8.33
N ASP A 299 10.06 14.23 -9.47
CA ASP A 299 11.37 13.63 -9.72
C ASP A 299 12.43 14.62 -10.23
N LEU A 300 12.03 15.79 -10.75
CA LEU A 300 12.92 16.81 -11.32
C LEU A 300 14.09 17.21 -10.41
N PRO A 301 13.92 17.46 -9.08
CA PRO A 301 15.04 17.79 -8.20
C PRO A 301 16.08 16.67 -8.10
N ARG A 302 15.68 15.40 -8.30
CA ARG A 302 16.62 14.26 -8.27
C ARG A 302 17.39 14.11 -9.56
N TRP A 303 16.75 14.37 -10.70
CA TRP A 303 17.43 14.35 -12.00
C TRP A 303 18.45 15.49 -12.12
N THR A 304 18.16 16.65 -11.52
CA THR A 304 18.99 17.85 -11.62
C THR A 304 20.01 17.99 -10.47
N SER A 305 19.78 17.34 -9.33
CA SER A 305 20.68 17.43 -8.18
C SER A 305 22.00 16.70 -8.44
N ARG A 306 23.10 17.43 -8.37
CA ARG A 306 24.47 16.88 -8.33
C ARG A 306 24.89 16.36 -6.94
N ARG A 307 24.02 16.52 -5.93
CA ARG A 307 24.34 16.12 -4.55
C ARG A 307 24.17 14.61 -4.37
N ARG A 308 25.19 13.98 -3.80
CA ARG A 308 25.21 12.55 -3.43
C ARG A 308 24.13 12.19 -2.38
N THR A 309 23.69 13.18 -1.60
CA THR A 309 22.67 13.04 -0.55
C THR A 309 21.23 13.25 -1.03
N GLY A 310 21.03 13.54 -2.33
CA GLY A 310 19.71 13.84 -2.89
C GLY A 310 19.18 15.25 -2.54
N PRO A 311 17.96 15.59 -3.00
CA PRO A 311 17.36 16.90 -2.80
C PRO A 311 17.01 17.16 -1.33
N GLY A 312 17.21 18.40 -0.87
CA GLY A 312 16.92 18.83 0.50
C GLY A 312 15.42 18.92 0.81
N ARG A 313 15.07 19.12 2.09
CA ARG A 313 13.67 19.25 2.54
C ARG A 313 12.90 20.34 1.79
N ALA A 314 13.56 21.47 1.49
CA ALA A 314 12.97 22.57 0.74
C ALA A 314 12.49 22.16 -0.66
N ALA A 315 13.22 21.26 -1.34
CA ALA A 315 12.82 20.78 -2.65
C ALA A 315 11.55 19.90 -2.58
N GLY A 316 11.41 19.06 -1.54
CA GLY A 316 10.20 18.26 -1.34
C GLY A 316 8.97 19.11 -0.99
N LEU A 317 9.16 20.20 -0.22
CA LEU A 317 8.09 21.17 0.02
C LEU A 317 7.71 21.90 -1.28
N ALA A 318 8.70 22.35 -2.06
CA ALA A 318 8.44 23.07 -3.31
C ALA A 318 7.72 22.20 -4.35
N THR A 319 8.18 20.97 -4.59
CA THR A 319 7.48 20.05 -5.51
C THR A 319 6.13 19.63 -4.96
N GLY A 320 6.00 19.51 -3.64
CA GLY A 320 4.71 19.31 -2.97
C GLY A 320 3.72 20.42 -3.26
N ALA A 321 4.09 21.68 -3.00
CA ALA A 321 3.24 22.84 -3.24
C ALA A 321 2.84 22.98 -4.72
N LEU A 322 3.80 22.85 -5.63
CA LEU A 322 3.56 22.94 -7.07
C LEU A 322 2.68 21.79 -7.57
N GLY A 323 2.94 20.55 -7.12
CA GLY A 323 2.12 19.39 -7.47
C GLY A 323 0.68 19.53 -6.98
N GLY A 324 0.50 19.95 -5.72
CA GLY A 324 -0.82 20.18 -5.16
C GLY A 324 -1.59 21.30 -5.86
N ALA A 325 -0.92 22.41 -6.19
CA ALA A 325 -1.53 23.51 -6.94
C ALA A 325 -1.99 23.07 -8.35
N LEU A 326 -1.16 22.27 -9.05
CA LEU A 326 -1.47 21.76 -10.38
C LEU A 326 -2.67 20.82 -10.36
N VAL A 327 -2.69 19.84 -9.46
CA VAL A 327 -3.82 18.89 -9.37
C VAL A 327 -5.11 19.62 -9.01
N ALA A 328 -5.09 20.45 -7.97
CA ALA A 328 -6.29 21.16 -7.52
C ALA A 328 -6.80 22.18 -8.57
N GLY A 329 -5.90 22.94 -9.18
CA GLY A 329 -6.25 23.97 -10.16
C GLY A 329 -6.73 23.41 -11.51
N LEU A 330 -6.23 22.25 -11.92
CA LEU A 330 -6.64 21.60 -13.17
C LEU A 330 -7.85 20.69 -13.01
N ASN A 331 -8.28 20.35 -11.78
CA ASN A 331 -9.43 19.49 -11.55
C ASN A 331 -10.70 20.05 -12.21
N GLY A 332 -11.03 21.33 -11.98
CA GLY A 332 -12.22 21.94 -12.58
C GLY A 332 -12.18 21.99 -14.11
N VAL A 333 -10.99 22.14 -14.70
CA VAL A 333 -10.81 22.10 -16.17
C VAL A 333 -11.02 20.68 -16.70
N GLN A 334 -10.50 19.67 -16.00
CA GLN A 334 -10.73 18.26 -16.32
C GLN A 334 -12.23 17.92 -16.26
N GLN A 335 -12.93 18.33 -15.21
CA GLN A 335 -14.38 18.08 -15.07
C GLN A 335 -15.19 18.76 -16.19
N HIS A 336 -14.85 20.01 -16.54
CA HIS A 336 -15.47 20.70 -17.67
C HIS A 336 -15.23 19.95 -18.99
N TRP A 337 -14.02 19.49 -19.23
CA TRP A 337 -13.67 18.76 -20.46
C TRP A 337 -14.40 17.41 -20.56
N LEU A 338 -14.53 16.69 -19.45
CA LEU A 338 -15.15 15.36 -19.43
C LEU A 338 -16.68 15.43 -19.46
N TYR A 339 -17.28 16.27 -18.63
CA TYR A 339 -18.74 16.28 -18.41
C TYR A 339 -19.45 17.48 -19.04
N GLY A 340 -18.72 18.42 -19.67
CA GLY A 340 -19.33 19.64 -20.23
C GLY A 340 -19.91 20.59 -19.18
N THR A 341 -19.58 20.40 -17.90
CA THR A 341 -20.05 21.23 -16.77
C THR A 341 -19.52 22.66 -16.88
N HIS A 342 -20.13 23.64 -16.21
CA HIS A 342 -19.58 24.99 -16.24
C HIS A 342 -18.21 25.08 -15.58
N LEU A 343 -17.26 25.76 -16.23
CA LEU A 343 -15.97 26.07 -15.60
C LEU A 343 -16.20 26.87 -14.30
N PRO A 344 -15.57 26.47 -13.19
CA PRO A 344 -15.67 27.23 -11.96
C PRO A 344 -15.16 28.65 -12.16
N GLY A 345 -15.73 29.61 -11.42
CA GLY A 345 -15.29 31.00 -11.45
C GLY A 345 -13.81 31.13 -11.13
N THR A 346 -13.14 32.15 -11.69
CA THR A 346 -11.70 32.37 -11.52
C THR A 346 -11.28 32.47 -10.05
N ALA A 347 -12.13 33.06 -9.20
CA ALA A 347 -11.91 33.12 -7.75
C ALA A 347 -11.89 31.72 -7.10
N THR A 348 -12.83 30.85 -7.46
CA THR A 348 -12.89 29.46 -6.99
C THR A 348 -11.69 28.65 -7.47
N LEU A 349 -11.31 28.78 -8.75
CA LEU A 349 -10.12 28.11 -9.29
C LEU A 349 -8.85 28.56 -8.57
N ALA A 350 -8.67 29.87 -8.38
CA ALA A 350 -7.51 30.43 -7.69
C ALA A 350 -7.47 30.01 -6.20
N ALA A 351 -8.61 30.06 -5.50
CA ALA A 351 -8.70 29.64 -4.10
C ALA A 351 -8.43 28.15 -3.94
N THR A 352 -8.97 27.32 -4.83
CA THR A 352 -8.76 25.87 -4.86
C THR A 352 -7.31 25.52 -5.15
N ALA A 353 -6.69 26.17 -6.14
CA ALA A 353 -5.27 25.98 -6.43
C ALA A 353 -4.37 26.43 -5.28
N ALA A 354 -4.69 27.55 -4.62
CA ALA A 354 -3.94 28.05 -3.47
C ALA A 354 -4.03 27.09 -2.27
N LEU A 355 -5.24 26.61 -1.94
CA LEU A 355 -5.41 25.63 -0.87
C LEU A 355 -4.78 24.28 -1.24
N GLY A 356 -4.86 23.89 -2.50
CA GLY A 356 -4.14 22.74 -3.06
C GLY A 356 -2.63 22.86 -2.90
N ALA A 357 -2.05 24.06 -3.05
CA ALA A 357 -0.63 24.30 -2.78
C ALA A 357 -0.28 24.10 -1.30
N VAL A 358 -1.13 24.58 -0.39
CA VAL A 358 -0.96 24.40 1.07
C VAL A 358 -1.05 22.93 1.45
N ALA A 359 -2.07 22.22 0.96
CA ALA A 359 -2.19 20.77 1.14
C ALA A 359 -0.98 20.04 0.53
N GLY A 360 -0.52 20.49 -0.64
CA GLY A 360 0.68 20.02 -1.32
C GLY A 360 1.96 20.15 -0.49
N LEU A 361 2.13 21.23 0.29
CA LEU A 361 3.26 21.38 1.21
C LEU A 361 3.25 20.27 2.27
N ALA A 362 2.09 20.00 2.87
CA ALA A 362 1.93 18.92 3.85
C ALA A 362 2.17 17.56 3.20
N ALA A 363 1.61 17.33 2.01
CA ALA A 363 1.79 16.12 1.22
C ALA A 363 3.27 15.87 0.88
N GLY A 364 4.02 16.90 0.47
CA GLY A 364 5.44 16.80 0.18
C GLY A 364 6.29 16.49 1.41
N LEU A 365 5.96 17.06 2.57
CA LEU A 365 6.60 16.75 3.84
C LEU A 365 6.37 15.29 4.26
N LEU A 366 5.10 14.87 4.26
CA LEU A 366 4.68 13.54 4.69
C LEU A 366 5.17 12.46 3.73
N GLY A 367 4.98 12.66 2.43
CA GLY A 367 5.45 11.74 1.39
C GLY A 367 6.95 11.50 1.48
N ARG A 368 7.74 12.55 1.77
CA ARG A 368 9.18 12.39 2.04
C ARG A 368 9.45 11.57 3.29
N GLY A 369 8.77 11.86 4.39
CA GLY A 369 8.89 11.09 5.62
C GLY A 369 8.59 9.61 5.41
N PHE A 370 7.48 9.30 4.75
CA PHE A 370 7.07 7.93 4.45
C PHE A 370 8.01 7.23 3.47
N GLY A 371 8.47 7.90 2.40
CA GLY A 371 9.45 7.32 1.48
C GLY A 371 10.80 7.00 2.14
N ILE A 372 11.24 7.81 3.11
CA ILE A 372 12.41 7.49 3.95
C ILE A 372 12.11 6.30 4.85
N MET A 373 10.95 6.28 5.51
CA MET A 373 10.54 5.20 6.42
C MET A 373 10.46 3.85 5.69
N LEU A 374 9.85 3.80 4.49
CA LEU A 374 9.74 2.59 3.68
C LEU A 374 11.10 1.99 3.31
N ARG A 375 12.14 2.81 3.15
CA ARG A 375 13.51 2.32 2.95
C ARG A 375 14.05 1.59 4.18
N GLY A 376 13.62 1.92 5.38
CA GLY A 376 14.09 1.32 6.64
C GLY A 376 13.27 0.12 7.12
N VAL A 377 12.16 -0.24 6.45
CA VAL A 377 11.19 -1.25 6.94
C VAL A 377 11.80 -2.62 7.23
N ALA A 378 12.82 -3.03 6.46
CA ALA A 378 13.53 -4.30 6.64
C ALA A 378 14.93 -4.14 7.27
N ASP A 379 15.33 -2.92 7.63
CA ASP A 379 16.65 -2.68 8.22
C ASP A 379 16.62 -2.99 9.72
N VAL A 380 17.51 -3.87 10.17
CA VAL A 380 17.68 -4.18 11.61
C VAL A 380 18.52 -3.07 12.24
N PRO A 381 18.05 -2.39 13.31
CA PRO A 381 18.87 -1.40 14.01
C PRO A 381 20.17 -2.02 14.53
N ALA A 382 21.30 -1.40 14.21
CA ALA A 382 22.59 -1.77 14.77
C ALA A 382 22.53 -1.59 16.31
N GLY A 383 22.46 -2.70 17.05
CA GLY A 383 22.40 -2.69 18.52
C GLY A 383 21.40 -3.67 19.15
N ARG A 384 20.48 -4.27 18.36
CA ARG A 384 19.67 -5.41 18.82
C ARG A 384 20.14 -6.69 18.14
N SER A 385 21.29 -7.20 18.57
CA SER A 385 21.52 -8.64 18.50
C SER A 385 20.30 -9.30 19.18
N ALA A 386 19.66 -10.25 18.49
CA ALA A 386 18.66 -11.11 19.10
C ALA A 386 19.21 -11.61 20.44
N PRO A 387 18.38 -11.78 21.50
CA PRO A 387 18.86 -12.38 22.74
C PRO A 387 19.51 -13.71 22.35
N GLY A 388 20.84 -13.76 22.48
CA GLY A 388 21.59 -14.95 22.18
C GLY A 388 21.07 -16.03 23.08
N VAL A 389 20.63 -17.14 22.50
CA VAL A 389 20.62 -18.41 23.23
C VAL A 389 22.06 -18.58 23.73
N PRO A 390 22.31 -18.63 25.05
CA PRO A 390 23.66 -18.85 25.53
C PRO A 390 24.14 -20.20 25.00
N PRO A 391 25.38 -20.29 24.49
CA PRO A 391 25.92 -21.56 24.03
C PRO A 391 26.08 -22.50 25.22
N GLY A 392 25.39 -23.65 25.15
CA GLY A 392 25.72 -24.88 25.84
C GLY A 392 26.06 -24.78 27.33
N ALA A 393 25.05 -24.74 28.20
CA ALA A 393 25.19 -25.38 29.51
C ALA A 393 24.88 -26.87 29.31
N THR A 394 25.89 -27.63 28.88
CA THR A 394 25.93 -29.08 29.12
C THR A 394 25.75 -29.28 30.62
N ALA A 395 24.60 -29.81 31.02
CA ALA A 395 24.38 -30.32 32.35
C ALA A 395 25.36 -31.48 32.57
N ALA A 396 26.50 -31.19 33.21
CA ALA A 396 27.35 -32.20 33.79
C ALA A 396 26.55 -32.86 34.90
N ALA A 397 25.98 -34.03 34.61
CA ALA A 397 25.47 -34.94 35.62
C ALA A 397 26.64 -35.36 36.50
N THR A 398 26.71 -34.80 37.71
CA THR A 398 27.54 -35.33 38.79
C THR A 398 27.05 -36.73 39.15
N PRO A 399 27.91 -37.75 39.19
CA PRO A 399 27.52 -39.07 39.68
C PRO A 399 27.39 -39.00 41.21
N VAL A 400 26.22 -39.36 41.73
CA VAL A 400 26.02 -39.61 43.15
C VAL A 400 26.58 -41.00 43.44
N SER A 401 27.69 -41.06 44.18
CA SER A 401 28.23 -42.30 44.74
C SER A 401 27.34 -42.83 45.88
N PRO A 402 27.25 -44.15 46.07
CA PRO A 402 26.51 -44.78 47.16
C PRO A 402 27.43 -45.04 48.37
N GLU A 403 26.95 -44.76 49.59
CA GLU A 403 27.39 -45.24 50.93
C GLU A 403 26.89 -44.20 51.95
N GLY A 404 26.30 -44.48 53.11
CA GLY A 404 26.10 -45.69 53.90
C GLY A 404 25.97 -45.27 55.38
N ALA A 405 25.07 -45.93 56.12
CA ALA A 405 25.03 -46.03 57.59
C ALA A 405 24.79 -44.76 58.44
N ARG A 406 23.58 -44.60 58.99
CA ARG A 406 23.12 -45.17 60.28
C ARG A 406 21.64 -44.89 60.49
#